data_AF-A0A661Y154-F1
#
_entry.id   AF-A0A661Y154-F1
#
_cell.length_a   1.000
_cell.length_b   1.000
_cell.length_c   1.000
_cell.angle_alpha   90.00
_cell.angle_beta   90.00
_cell.angle_gamma   90.00
#
_symmetry.space_group_name_H-M   'P 1'
#
loop_
_entity.id
_entity.type
_entity.pdbx_description
1 polymer ?
#
loop_
_entity_poly.entity_id
_entity_poly.type
_entity_poly.pdbx_seq_one_letter_code
_entity_poly.pdbx_strand_id
1 'polypeptide(L)'
;MDKTNKIKIGIIGLGPVGMILANSFHKAGCDVALCVRNAVKHNKIKSDGVFLEKVIQSHSKFDKVYRSIIELAKLDLDYLIFAVKTYQIQDALKEASQLITKKLSVVSAQNGIDIEEMLVPTFTESRVLKMVVNYAGNMVTPNTVKVTFFSPPNYIGSIDDSKKQEAETFAQLLNSVGLITKPVDSFELLKRSWEKTILNSSLSALCGVGRLTMDEAMSDPDTIELIEQIITEAVNVAESEKIKFPDDFTRQCMRYLNNGGDHFPSLALDLINNKQTEIEYFNGKIVEYGRKHYVRTSLNLSFTNMVKAMTNKNIVSRIPGIAGDVTRRILDKGLVNKSDLTTNFKKINCFLGVDLGSAYTKFSVIDDKGKQIFKYSLPTLNSDNQAQKNVMQTIASSFNIKYSCATGYGRKHFAHTDIVKTEINCAATGVSHYYSGEKNIIDIGGEDIKIIRCDSENHISSFYMNDKCAAGTGSFISEIAERANINISEMSTLASIYNNNKELNSFCTVFAKTEIMKWIMDGMSIQDISRGIYISIINKVAKMRLDPGIPTLMIGGVI
;
A
#
# COMPACT_ATOMS: atom_id res chain seq x y z
N MET A 1 -16.28 -16.13 -41.39
CA MET A 1 -16.51 -14.68 -41.22
C MET A 1 -15.24 -13.96 -41.58
N ASP A 2 -15.34 -13.04 -42.53
CA ASP A 2 -14.23 -12.35 -43.17
C ASP A 2 -13.38 -11.59 -42.13
N LYS A 3 -12.06 -11.76 -42.14
CA LYS A 3 -11.14 -11.18 -41.13
C LYS A 3 -10.91 -9.67 -41.29
N THR A 4 -11.57 -9.05 -42.27
CA THR A 4 -11.23 -7.72 -42.80
C THR A 4 -12.01 -6.55 -42.21
N ASN A 5 -13.04 -6.77 -41.37
CA ASN A 5 -13.92 -5.68 -40.89
C ASN A 5 -14.19 -5.65 -39.36
N LYS A 6 -13.27 -6.16 -38.53
CA LYS A 6 -13.41 -6.09 -37.07
C LYS A 6 -13.09 -4.69 -36.54
N ILE A 7 -13.91 -4.20 -35.61
CA ILE A 7 -13.64 -2.96 -34.86
C ILE A 7 -12.34 -3.14 -34.06
N LYS A 8 -11.42 -2.20 -34.22
CA LYS A 8 -10.09 -2.20 -33.63
C LYS A 8 -10.01 -1.27 -32.44
N ILE A 9 -9.61 -1.80 -31.29
CA ILE A 9 -9.63 -1.09 -30.01
C ILE A 9 -8.24 -1.12 -29.38
N GLY A 10 -7.68 0.05 -29.12
CA GLY A 10 -6.49 0.21 -28.29
C GLY A 10 -6.87 0.51 -26.84
N ILE A 11 -6.22 -0.13 -25.87
CA ILE A 11 -6.45 0.14 -24.45
C ILE A 11 -5.14 0.53 -23.79
N ILE A 12 -5.11 1.73 -23.20
CA ILE A 12 -4.01 2.26 -22.42
C ILE A 12 -4.36 2.13 -20.94
N GLY A 13 -3.54 1.39 -20.19
CA GLY A 13 -3.72 1.22 -18.75
C GLY A 13 -4.47 -0.06 -18.38
N LEU A 14 -3.73 -1.11 -18.05
CA LEU A 14 -4.28 -2.41 -17.67
C LEU A 14 -4.34 -2.54 -16.14
N GLY A 15 -5.09 -1.64 -15.51
CA GLY A 15 -5.63 -1.81 -14.17
C GLY A 15 -6.98 -2.54 -14.20
N PRO A 16 -7.73 -2.57 -13.09
CA PRO A 16 -9.02 -3.25 -13.03
C PRO A 16 -9.98 -2.86 -14.16
N VAL A 17 -10.16 -1.55 -14.41
CA VAL A 17 -11.05 -1.03 -15.46
C VAL A 17 -10.59 -1.48 -16.85
N GLY A 18 -9.33 -1.22 -17.21
CA GLY A 18 -8.81 -1.57 -18.53
C GLY A 18 -8.81 -3.07 -18.81
N MET A 19 -8.60 -3.91 -17.79
CA MET A 19 -8.62 -5.37 -17.93
C MET A 19 -10.04 -5.92 -18.10
N ILE A 20 -11.02 -5.35 -17.39
CA ILE A 20 -12.44 -5.70 -17.59
C ILE A 20 -12.87 -5.32 -19.02
N LEU A 21 -12.56 -4.09 -19.46
CA LEU A 21 -12.86 -3.63 -20.82
C LEU A 21 -12.14 -4.46 -21.89
N ALA A 22 -10.87 -4.81 -21.68
CA ALA A 22 -10.11 -5.65 -22.61
C ALA A 22 -10.79 -7.00 -22.85
N ASN A 23 -11.18 -7.68 -21.76
CA ASN A 23 -11.88 -8.96 -21.86
C ASN A 23 -13.27 -8.82 -22.50
N SER A 24 -14.02 -7.78 -22.15
CA SER A 24 -15.35 -7.55 -22.71
C SER A 24 -15.31 -7.29 -24.22
N PHE A 25 -14.43 -6.39 -24.68
CA PHE A 25 -14.30 -6.11 -26.12
C PHE A 25 -13.75 -7.29 -26.92
N HIS A 26 -12.81 -8.03 -26.34
CA HIS A 26 -12.30 -9.24 -26.99
C HIS A 26 -13.41 -10.28 -27.18
N LYS A 27 -14.22 -10.52 -26.14
CA LYS A 27 -15.38 -11.41 -26.22
C LYS A 27 -16.46 -10.92 -27.18
N ALA A 28 -16.62 -9.60 -27.32
CA ALA A 28 -17.51 -8.99 -28.30
C ALA A 28 -17.00 -9.14 -29.76
N GLY A 29 -15.87 -9.82 -29.96
CA GLY A 29 -15.31 -10.10 -31.29
C GLY A 29 -14.40 -9.01 -31.85
N CYS A 30 -14.10 -7.96 -31.08
CA CYS A 30 -13.24 -6.85 -31.49
C CYS A 30 -11.77 -7.28 -31.61
N ASP A 31 -11.01 -6.54 -32.41
CA ASP A 31 -9.56 -6.66 -32.52
C ASP A 31 -8.88 -5.76 -31.47
N VAL A 32 -8.55 -6.34 -30.31
CA VAL A 32 -8.09 -5.61 -29.13
C VAL A 32 -6.56 -5.60 -29.04
N ALA A 33 -5.99 -4.41 -28.90
CA ALA A 33 -4.57 -4.18 -28.65
C ALA A 33 -4.34 -3.49 -27.29
N LEU A 34 -3.38 -4.01 -26.53
CA LEU A 34 -3.13 -3.59 -25.16
C LEU A 34 -1.78 -2.87 -25.05
N CYS A 35 -1.73 -1.74 -24.35
CA CYS A 35 -0.49 -1.05 -24.01
C CYS A 35 -0.16 -1.21 -22.52
N VAL A 36 0.90 -1.97 -22.21
CA VAL A 36 1.32 -2.32 -20.86
C VAL A 36 2.78 -1.92 -20.63
N ARG A 37 3.01 -0.75 -20.03
CA ARG A 37 4.36 -0.22 -19.76
C ARG A 37 5.18 -1.07 -18.78
N ASN A 38 4.55 -1.68 -17.77
CA ASN A 38 5.24 -2.49 -16.77
C ASN A 38 5.66 -3.86 -17.35
N ALA A 39 6.97 -4.16 -17.29
CA ALA A 39 7.54 -5.35 -17.91
C ALA A 39 6.97 -6.68 -17.38
N VAL A 40 6.82 -6.79 -16.06
CA VAL A 40 6.33 -8.01 -15.41
C VAL A 40 4.87 -8.25 -15.80
N LYS A 41 4.05 -7.21 -15.73
CA LYS A 41 2.64 -7.26 -16.14
C LYS A 41 2.51 -7.58 -17.63
N HIS A 42 3.31 -6.94 -18.48
CA HIS A 42 3.34 -7.18 -19.93
C HIS A 42 3.59 -8.66 -20.23
N ASN A 43 4.66 -9.23 -19.65
CA ASN A 43 5.03 -10.61 -19.91
C ASN A 43 3.94 -11.59 -19.46
N LYS A 44 3.36 -11.34 -18.28
CA LYS A 44 2.30 -12.19 -17.72
C LYS A 44 1.00 -12.13 -18.55
N ILE A 45 0.59 -10.94 -18.98
CA ILE A 45 -0.60 -10.77 -19.85
C ILE A 45 -0.33 -11.41 -21.22
N LYS A 46 0.87 -11.27 -21.77
CA LYS A 46 1.22 -11.85 -23.07
C LYS A 46 1.27 -13.39 -23.04
N SER A 47 1.76 -14.00 -21.95
CA SER A 47 1.83 -15.46 -21.83
C SER A 47 0.47 -16.08 -21.49
N ASP A 48 -0.21 -15.52 -20.49
CA ASP A 48 -1.33 -16.18 -19.83
C ASP A 48 -2.68 -15.55 -20.17
N GLY A 49 -2.70 -14.33 -20.73
CA GLY A 49 -3.91 -13.56 -20.95
C GLY A 49 -4.38 -12.81 -19.71
N VAL A 50 -5.62 -12.29 -19.76
CA VAL A 50 -6.28 -11.54 -18.67
C VAL A 50 -7.38 -12.39 -18.04
N PHE A 51 -7.34 -12.51 -16.71
CA PHE A 51 -8.33 -13.22 -15.91
C PHE A 51 -9.22 -12.26 -15.13
N LEU A 52 -10.53 -12.49 -15.17
CA LEU A 52 -11.52 -11.86 -14.31
C LEU A 52 -12.19 -12.94 -13.44
N GLU A 53 -12.34 -12.64 -12.16
CA GLU A 53 -12.92 -13.55 -11.16
C GLU A 53 -14.09 -12.90 -10.42
N LYS A 54 -14.88 -13.73 -9.70
CA LYS A 54 -16.07 -13.37 -8.92
C LYS A 54 -17.26 -12.92 -9.76
N VAL A 55 -17.59 -11.62 -9.76
CA VAL A 55 -18.87 -11.09 -10.29
C VAL A 55 -18.91 -11.17 -11.80
N ILE A 56 -17.78 -10.90 -12.46
CA ILE A 56 -17.60 -11.12 -13.90
C ILE A 56 -16.48 -12.14 -14.04
N GLN A 57 -16.80 -13.31 -14.60
CA GLN A 57 -15.83 -14.38 -14.81
C GLN A 57 -15.47 -14.47 -16.29
N SER A 58 -14.19 -14.30 -16.59
CA SER A 58 -13.73 -14.29 -17.97
C SER A 58 -12.24 -14.54 -18.07
N HIS A 59 -11.84 -15.18 -19.17
CA HIS A 59 -10.45 -15.31 -19.55
C HIS A 59 -10.32 -15.05 -21.04
N SER A 60 -9.37 -14.20 -21.43
CA SER A 60 -9.03 -13.99 -22.84
C SER A 60 -7.52 -13.87 -23.03
N LYS A 61 -7.03 -14.39 -24.15
CA LYS A 61 -5.66 -14.20 -24.61
C LYS A 61 -5.60 -13.12 -25.67
N PHE A 62 -4.50 -12.37 -25.68
CA PHE A 62 -4.30 -11.24 -26.57
C PHE A 62 -2.99 -11.41 -27.33
N ASP A 63 -3.06 -11.40 -28.66
CA ASP A 63 -1.87 -11.49 -29.52
C ASP A 63 -1.13 -10.14 -29.60
N LYS A 64 -1.87 -9.05 -29.39
CA LYS A 64 -1.41 -7.66 -29.55
C LYS A 64 -1.19 -7.00 -28.19
N VAL A 65 -0.07 -7.32 -27.54
CA VAL A 65 0.36 -6.72 -26.28
C VAL A 65 1.67 -5.96 -26.51
N TYR A 66 1.61 -4.64 -26.34
CA TYR A 66 2.70 -3.71 -26.62
C TYR A 66 3.20 -3.03 -25.34
N ARG A 67 4.40 -2.47 -25.40
CA ARG A 67 5.04 -1.80 -24.26
C ARG A 67 4.94 -0.28 -24.30
N SER A 68 4.70 0.27 -25.48
CA SER A 68 4.50 1.70 -25.71
C SER A 68 3.21 1.97 -26.48
N ILE A 69 2.70 3.20 -26.35
CA ILE A 69 1.48 3.63 -27.02
C ILE A 69 1.77 3.81 -28.50
N ILE A 70 2.99 4.26 -28.87
CA ILE A 70 3.36 4.49 -30.26
C ILE A 70 3.31 3.22 -31.12
N GLU A 71 3.52 2.05 -30.52
CA GLU A 71 3.38 0.77 -31.23
C GLU A 71 1.94 0.51 -31.73
N LEU A 72 0.94 1.12 -31.09
CA LEU A 72 -0.46 1.03 -31.51
C LEU A 72 -0.75 1.82 -32.80
N ALA A 73 0.10 2.78 -33.19
CA ALA A 73 -0.09 3.61 -34.38
C ALA A 73 -0.20 2.79 -35.67
N LYS A 74 0.38 1.59 -35.69
CA LYS A 74 0.34 0.67 -36.83
C LYS A 74 -1.03 0.02 -37.07
N LEU A 75 -1.98 0.17 -36.15
CA LEU A 75 -3.21 -0.62 -36.15
C LEU A 75 -4.40 0.08 -36.79
N ASP A 76 -4.34 1.39 -37.06
CA ASP A 76 -5.46 2.20 -37.56
C ASP A 76 -6.74 1.96 -36.74
N LEU A 77 -6.69 2.37 -35.47
CA LEU A 77 -7.71 2.09 -34.45
C LEU A 77 -9.01 2.85 -34.69
N ASP A 78 -10.14 2.23 -34.32
CA ASP A 78 -11.45 2.90 -34.28
C ASP A 78 -11.66 3.57 -32.92
N TYR A 79 -11.26 2.89 -31.84
CA TYR A 79 -11.33 3.42 -30.48
C TYR A 79 -9.99 3.32 -29.74
N LEU A 80 -9.63 4.37 -29.01
CA LEU A 80 -8.52 4.37 -28.04
C LEU A 80 -9.04 4.69 -26.64
N ILE A 81 -8.92 3.74 -25.73
CA ILE A 81 -9.46 3.84 -24.36
C ILE A 81 -8.34 4.22 -23.39
N PHE A 82 -8.56 5.31 -22.65
CA PHE A 82 -7.75 5.72 -21.52
C PHE A 82 -8.33 5.15 -20.23
N ALA A 83 -7.66 4.12 -19.69
CA ALA A 83 -7.97 3.48 -18.41
C ALA A 83 -6.77 3.57 -17.43
N VAL A 84 -5.90 4.56 -17.64
CA VAL A 84 -4.79 4.93 -16.75
C VAL A 84 -5.27 5.85 -15.63
N LYS A 85 -4.47 5.96 -14.57
CA LYS A 85 -4.69 6.97 -13.54
C LYS A 85 -4.51 8.38 -14.11
N THR A 86 -5.25 9.36 -13.59
CA THR A 86 -5.29 10.73 -14.15
C THR A 86 -3.92 11.39 -14.32
N TYR A 87 -3.01 11.22 -13.35
CA TYR A 87 -1.65 11.76 -13.40
C TYR A 87 -0.77 11.17 -14.51
N GLN A 88 -1.17 10.07 -15.15
CA GLN A 88 -0.45 9.45 -16.26
C GLN A 88 -0.94 9.94 -17.64
N ILE A 89 -2.04 10.69 -17.69
CA ILE A 89 -2.67 11.14 -18.94
C ILE A 89 -1.69 12.00 -19.75
N GLN A 90 -1.05 13.00 -19.13
CA GLN A 90 -0.14 13.90 -19.84
C GLN A 90 1.01 13.17 -20.53
N ASP A 91 1.62 12.18 -19.88
CA ASP A 91 2.66 11.35 -20.48
C ASP A 91 2.12 10.37 -21.53
N ALA A 92 0.87 9.93 -21.41
CA ALA A 92 0.23 9.11 -22.44
C ALA A 92 -0.10 9.93 -23.69
N LEU A 93 -0.53 11.19 -23.55
CA LEU A 93 -0.87 12.08 -24.65
C LEU A 93 0.30 12.38 -25.58
N LYS A 94 1.52 12.48 -25.05
CA LYS A 94 2.76 12.69 -25.84
C LYS A 94 2.94 11.63 -26.94
N GLU A 95 2.60 10.39 -26.64
CA GLU A 95 2.67 9.28 -27.60
C GLU A 95 1.35 9.14 -28.37
N ALA A 96 0.21 9.29 -27.70
CA ALA A 96 -1.12 9.07 -28.27
C ALA A 96 -1.50 10.08 -29.36
N SER A 97 -0.92 11.28 -29.36
CA SER A 97 -1.10 12.29 -30.41
C SER A 97 -0.68 11.79 -31.80
N GLN A 98 0.23 10.81 -31.87
CA GLN A 98 0.72 10.23 -33.12
C GLN A 98 -0.23 9.16 -33.70
N LEU A 99 -1.28 8.79 -32.96
CA LEU A 99 -2.26 7.78 -33.37
C LEU A 99 -3.47 8.41 -34.08
N ILE A 100 -3.54 9.74 -34.17
CA ILE A 100 -4.72 10.45 -34.68
C ILE A 100 -4.95 10.12 -36.16
N THR A 101 -6.07 9.44 -36.43
CA THR A 101 -6.58 9.20 -37.79
C THR A 101 -7.96 9.84 -37.94
N LYS A 102 -8.49 9.91 -39.18
CA LYS A 102 -9.80 10.51 -39.43
C LYS A 102 -10.92 9.82 -38.64
N LYS A 103 -10.87 8.50 -38.49
CA LYS A 103 -11.91 7.69 -37.82
C LYS A 103 -11.73 7.54 -36.31
N LEU A 104 -10.53 7.76 -35.77
CA LEU A 104 -10.24 7.51 -34.35
C LEU A 104 -11.17 8.30 -33.42
N SER A 105 -11.77 7.59 -32.48
CA SER A 105 -12.46 8.15 -31.32
C SER A 105 -11.73 7.74 -30.03
N VAL A 106 -11.69 8.62 -29.04
CA VAL A 106 -10.98 8.41 -27.78
C VAL A 106 -11.97 8.33 -26.64
N VAL A 107 -11.80 7.37 -25.74
CA VAL A 107 -12.71 7.14 -24.62
C VAL A 107 -11.98 7.35 -23.30
N SER A 108 -12.42 8.31 -22.51
CA SER A 108 -12.03 8.48 -21.11
C SER A 108 -12.85 7.53 -20.24
N ALA A 109 -12.21 6.51 -19.65
CA ALA A 109 -12.86 5.55 -18.75
C ALA A 109 -12.50 5.79 -17.27
N GLN A 110 -11.91 6.95 -16.98
CA GLN A 110 -11.52 7.35 -15.64
C GLN A 110 -12.68 7.95 -14.84
N ASN A 111 -12.64 7.73 -13.52
CA ASN A 111 -13.54 8.39 -12.58
C ASN A 111 -13.12 9.84 -12.35
N GLY A 112 -14.06 10.68 -11.92
CA GLY A 112 -13.84 12.08 -11.61
C GLY A 112 -14.44 13.01 -12.67
N ILE A 113 -14.46 14.28 -12.31
CA ILE A 113 -15.03 15.39 -13.10
C ILE A 113 -13.92 16.00 -13.99
N ASP A 114 -14.28 16.39 -15.22
CA ASP A 114 -13.44 17.05 -16.23
C ASP A 114 -12.19 16.26 -16.68
N ILE A 115 -12.16 14.94 -16.51
CA ILE A 115 -10.98 14.16 -16.93
C ILE A 115 -10.82 14.19 -18.46
N GLU A 116 -11.95 14.09 -19.16
CA GLU A 116 -12.11 14.18 -20.60
C GLU A 116 -11.56 15.49 -21.17
N GLU A 117 -11.65 16.60 -20.43
CA GLU A 117 -11.10 17.91 -20.83
C GLU A 117 -9.58 17.87 -20.99
N MET A 118 -8.90 16.96 -20.29
CA MET A 118 -7.45 16.78 -20.46
C MET A 118 -7.10 16.20 -21.85
N LEU A 119 -8.05 15.52 -22.51
CA LEU A 119 -7.85 14.89 -23.82
C LEU A 119 -8.17 15.85 -24.97
N VAL A 120 -9.04 16.84 -24.74
CA VAL A 120 -9.55 17.78 -25.75
C VAL A 120 -8.43 18.54 -26.48
N PRO A 121 -7.39 19.10 -25.81
CA PRO A 121 -6.32 19.82 -26.51
C PRO A 121 -5.56 18.98 -27.53
N THR A 122 -5.54 17.64 -27.37
CA THR A 122 -4.86 16.72 -28.29
C THR A 122 -5.80 16.16 -29.35
N PHE A 123 -7.04 15.80 -28.96
CA PHE A 123 -7.94 15.04 -29.83
C PHE A 123 -9.13 15.84 -30.36
N THR A 124 -9.36 17.08 -29.91
CA THR A 124 -10.59 17.88 -30.14
C THR A 124 -11.83 17.29 -29.49
N GLU A 125 -12.80 18.13 -29.13
CA GLU A 125 -14.04 17.72 -28.46
C GLU A 125 -14.79 16.63 -29.25
N SER A 126 -14.90 16.81 -30.58
CA SER A 126 -15.60 15.89 -31.48
C SER A 126 -15.05 14.45 -31.54
N ARG A 127 -13.88 14.18 -30.96
CA ARG A 127 -13.33 12.81 -30.90
C ARG A 127 -13.43 12.19 -29.53
N VAL A 128 -13.81 12.94 -28.49
CA VAL A 128 -13.74 12.47 -27.11
C VAL A 128 -15.11 11.98 -26.66
N LEU A 129 -15.12 10.74 -26.18
CA LEU A 129 -16.23 10.14 -25.46
C LEU A 129 -15.82 9.95 -24.01
N LYS A 130 -16.79 10.01 -23.11
CA LYS A 130 -16.60 9.72 -21.68
C LYS A 130 -17.45 8.54 -21.29
N MET A 131 -16.85 7.60 -20.56
CA MET A 131 -17.50 6.45 -19.96
C MET A 131 -17.57 6.61 -18.45
N VAL A 132 -18.77 6.56 -17.88
CA VAL A 132 -18.99 6.42 -16.44
C VAL A 132 -19.17 4.95 -16.12
N VAL A 133 -18.12 4.31 -15.60
CA VAL A 133 -18.13 2.88 -15.24
C VAL A 133 -18.89 2.66 -13.94
N ASN A 134 -19.60 1.56 -13.73
CA ASN A 134 -20.30 1.22 -12.48
C ASN A 134 -19.94 -0.19 -11.99
N TYR A 135 -18.68 -0.57 -12.22
CA TYR A 135 -18.07 -1.77 -11.65
C TYR A 135 -16.76 -1.40 -10.98
N ALA A 136 -16.30 -2.28 -10.11
CA ALA A 136 -14.98 -2.20 -9.51
C ALA A 136 -14.33 -3.58 -9.42
N GLY A 137 -13.03 -3.58 -9.22
CA GLY A 137 -12.28 -4.80 -9.01
C GLY A 137 -10.92 -4.51 -8.40
N ASN A 138 -10.38 -5.52 -7.72
CA ASN A 138 -9.07 -5.46 -7.10
C ASN A 138 -8.09 -6.34 -7.87
N MET A 139 -6.87 -5.86 -8.06
CA MET A 139 -5.81 -6.68 -8.65
C MET A 139 -5.41 -7.78 -7.66
N VAL A 140 -5.39 -9.04 -8.11
CA VAL A 140 -4.88 -10.18 -7.32
C VAL A 140 -3.46 -10.50 -7.72
N THR A 141 -3.22 -10.56 -9.03
CA THR A 141 -1.90 -10.75 -9.65
C THR A 141 -1.75 -9.71 -10.77
N PRO A 142 -0.59 -9.56 -11.43
CA PRO A 142 -0.45 -8.61 -12.53
C PRO A 142 -1.47 -8.78 -13.68
N ASN A 143 -1.99 -9.99 -13.91
CA ASN A 143 -2.92 -10.29 -15.00
C ASN A 143 -4.32 -10.77 -14.54
N THR A 144 -4.60 -10.74 -13.23
CA THR A 144 -5.89 -11.18 -12.66
C THR A 144 -6.56 -10.05 -11.88
N VAL A 145 -7.85 -9.83 -12.18
CA VAL A 145 -8.72 -8.89 -11.46
C VAL A 145 -9.87 -9.66 -10.80
N LYS A 146 -10.01 -9.48 -9.49
CA LYS A 146 -11.17 -9.94 -8.74
C LYS A 146 -12.24 -8.85 -8.78
N VAL A 147 -13.26 -9.05 -9.61
CA VAL A 147 -14.35 -8.09 -9.79
C VAL A 147 -15.22 -8.10 -8.54
N THR A 148 -15.27 -6.97 -7.83
CA THR A 148 -15.92 -6.87 -6.51
C THR A 148 -17.43 -6.69 -6.67
N PHE A 149 -17.84 -5.81 -7.57
CA PHE A 149 -19.25 -5.57 -7.90
C PHE A 149 -19.39 -5.07 -9.34
N PHE A 150 -20.60 -5.22 -9.88
CA PHE A 150 -21.07 -4.52 -11.06
C PHE A 150 -22.52 -4.09 -10.82
N SER A 151 -22.76 -2.78 -10.82
CA SER A 151 -24.08 -2.17 -10.64
C SER A 151 -24.52 -1.57 -11.97
N PRO A 152 -25.12 -2.36 -12.88
CA PRO A 152 -25.51 -1.87 -14.19
C PRO A 152 -26.56 -0.73 -14.12
N PRO A 153 -26.61 0.15 -15.13
CA PRO A 153 -25.74 0.18 -16.32
C PRO A 153 -24.48 1.02 -16.10
N ASN A 154 -23.45 0.82 -16.93
CA ASN A 154 -22.46 1.87 -17.21
C ASN A 154 -23.07 2.92 -18.14
N TYR A 155 -22.46 4.10 -18.27
CA TYR A 155 -22.89 5.14 -19.20
C TYR A 155 -21.76 5.53 -20.15
N ILE A 156 -22.09 5.85 -21.40
CA ILE A 156 -21.14 6.33 -22.42
C ILE A 156 -21.80 7.45 -23.23
N GLY A 157 -21.07 8.51 -23.55
CA GLY A 157 -21.56 9.57 -24.43
C GLY A 157 -20.43 10.36 -25.09
N SER A 158 -20.74 11.03 -26.19
CA SER A 158 -19.87 12.07 -26.78
C SER A 158 -19.96 13.31 -25.91
N ILE A 159 -18.84 13.95 -25.60
CA ILE A 159 -18.85 15.11 -24.69
C ILE A 159 -19.53 16.33 -25.31
N ASP A 160 -19.60 16.39 -26.64
CA ASP A 160 -20.17 17.47 -27.45
C ASP A 160 -21.40 17.05 -28.27
N ASP A 161 -21.91 15.83 -28.04
CA ASP A 161 -23.03 15.25 -28.80
C ASP A 161 -22.81 15.04 -30.32
N SER A 162 -21.60 15.25 -30.84
CA SER A 162 -21.31 15.08 -32.29
C SER A 162 -21.21 13.63 -32.75
N LYS A 163 -20.87 12.70 -31.83
CA LYS A 163 -20.64 11.27 -32.11
C LYS A 163 -21.58 10.34 -31.34
N LYS A 164 -22.89 10.59 -31.42
CA LYS A 164 -23.90 9.75 -30.75
C LYS A 164 -23.90 8.31 -31.26
N GLN A 165 -23.74 8.11 -32.57
CA GLN A 165 -23.75 6.78 -33.18
C GLN A 165 -22.60 5.90 -32.70
N GLU A 166 -21.45 6.50 -32.42
CA GLU A 166 -20.25 5.84 -31.95
C GLU A 166 -20.40 5.45 -30.48
N ALA A 167 -21.07 6.27 -29.67
CA ALA A 167 -21.43 5.92 -28.30
C ALA A 167 -22.43 4.76 -28.26
N GLU A 168 -23.42 4.75 -29.15
CA GLU A 168 -24.36 3.64 -29.33
C GLU A 168 -23.66 2.34 -29.74
N THR A 169 -22.77 2.42 -30.74
CA THR A 169 -21.99 1.27 -31.21
C THR A 169 -21.10 0.71 -30.08
N PHE A 170 -20.42 1.59 -29.36
CA PHE A 170 -19.59 1.20 -28.21
C PHE A 170 -20.41 0.51 -27.12
N ALA A 171 -21.59 1.05 -26.79
CA ALA A 171 -22.52 0.45 -25.84
C ALA A 171 -23.03 -0.92 -26.31
N GLN A 172 -23.41 -1.06 -27.59
CA GLN A 172 -23.88 -2.32 -28.17
C GLN A 172 -22.83 -3.42 -28.08
N LEU A 173 -21.55 -3.10 -28.35
CA LEU A 173 -20.45 -4.05 -28.20
C LEU A 173 -20.35 -4.59 -26.77
N LEU A 174 -20.40 -3.71 -25.76
CA LEU A 174 -20.35 -4.12 -24.36
C LEU A 174 -21.61 -4.88 -23.91
N ASN A 175 -22.79 -4.46 -24.40
CA ASN A 175 -24.06 -5.13 -24.13
C ASN A 175 -24.09 -6.56 -24.68
N SER A 176 -23.46 -6.81 -25.85
CA SER A 176 -23.41 -8.15 -26.47
C SER A 176 -22.73 -9.21 -25.60
N VAL A 177 -21.93 -8.78 -24.61
CA VAL A 177 -21.21 -9.65 -23.67
C VAL A 177 -21.67 -9.48 -22.21
N GLY A 178 -22.84 -8.86 -22.00
CA GLY A 178 -23.46 -8.69 -20.68
C GLY A 178 -22.88 -7.58 -19.81
N LEU A 179 -21.96 -6.74 -20.34
CA LEU A 179 -21.50 -5.54 -19.63
C LEU A 179 -22.45 -4.37 -19.92
N ILE A 180 -23.64 -4.43 -19.30
CA ILE A 180 -24.75 -3.50 -19.56
C ILE A 180 -24.29 -2.04 -19.51
N THR A 181 -24.43 -1.35 -20.64
CA THR A 181 -23.95 0.01 -20.89
C THR A 181 -24.99 0.78 -21.68
N LYS A 182 -25.33 2.00 -21.23
CA LYS A 182 -26.34 2.85 -21.85
C LYS A 182 -25.68 4.06 -22.53
N PRO A 183 -25.95 4.31 -23.83
CA PRO A 183 -25.56 5.55 -24.47
C PRO A 183 -26.42 6.71 -23.94
N VAL A 184 -25.81 7.85 -23.67
CA VAL A 184 -26.46 9.06 -23.14
C VAL A 184 -25.94 10.30 -23.85
N ASP A 185 -26.70 11.39 -23.77
CA ASP A 185 -26.26 12.72 -24.23
C ASP A 185 -25.26 13.36 -23.25
N SER A 186 -24.65 14.47 -23.69
CA SER A 186 -23.66 15.21 -22.89
C SER A 186 -24.18 15.68 -21.53
N PHE A 187 -25.45 16.09 -21.43
CA PHE A 187 -26.05 16.58 -20.18
C PHE A 187 -26.24 15.46 -19.15
N GLU A 188 -26.82 14.34 -19.57
CA GLU A 188 -26.97 13.17 -18.70
C GLU A 188 -25.61 12.58 -18.34
N LEU A 189 -24.65 12.57 -19.28
CA LEU A 189 -23.28 12.11 -19.01
C LEU A 189 -22.58 12.94 -17.93
N LEU A 190 -22.72 14.27 -17.99
CA LEU A 190 -22.21 15.18 -16.98
C LEU A 190 -22.87 14.89 -15.62
N LYS A 191 -24.20 14.78 -15.59
CA LYS A 191 -24.94 14.44 -14.37
C LYS A 191 -24.47 13.13 -13.73
N ARG A 192 -24.26 12.07 -14.53
CA ARG A 192 -23.76 10.77 -14.04
C ARG A 192 -22.31 10.84 -13.55
N SER A 193 -21.48 11.67 -14.18
CA SER A 193 -20.10 11.90 -13.73
C SER A 193 -20.07 12.59 -12.37
N TRP A 194 -20.95 13.57 -12.16
CA TRP A 194 -21.12 14.23 -10.86
C TRP A 194 -21.67 13.30 -9.79
N GLU A 195 -22.77 12.59 -10.07
CA GLU A 195 -23.37 11.59 -9.16
C GLU A 195 -22.30 10.62 -8.63
N LYS A 196 -21.52 10.04 -9.55
CA LYS A 196 -20.47 9.10 -9.16
C LYS A 196 -19.34 9.77 -8.38
N THR A 197 -18.99 10.99 -8.72
CA THR A 197 -17.91 11.72 -8.03
C THR A 197 -18.31 12.10 -6.61
N ILE A 198 -19.57 12.50 -6.39
CA ILE A 198 -20.13 12.78 -5.05
C ILE A 198 -20.03 11.54 -4.15
N LEU A 199 -20.38 10.36 -4.66
CA LEU A 199 -20.23 9.09 -3.92
C LEU A 199 -18.77 8.78 -3.58
N ASN A 200 -17.86 8.98 -4.55
CA ASN A 200 -16.45 8.72 -4.32
C ASN A 200 -15.82 9.71 -3.34
N SER A 201 -16.20 10.99 -3.40
CA SER A 201 -15.63 12.06 -2.58
C SER A 201 -16.04 11.98 -1.11
N SER A 202 -17.23 11.46 -0.82
CA SER A 202 -17.73 11.33 0.55
C SER A 202 -17.03 10.23 1.34
N LEU A 203 -16.73 9.10 0.70
CA LEU A 203 -16.21 7.93 1.41
C LEU A 203 -14.71 7.68 1.17
N SER A 204 -14.21 7.88 -0.05
CA SER A 204 -12.87 7.39 -0.40
C SER A 204 -11.74 8.11 0.35
N ALA A 205 -11.87 9.43 0.53
CA ALA A 205 -10.87 10.22 1.25
C ALA A 205 -10.93 9.94 2.76
N LEU A 206 -12.14 9.83 3.32
CA LEU A 206 -12.38 9.48 4.72
C LEU A 206 -11.77 8.11 5.06
N CYS A 207 -12.11 7.08 4.29
CA CYS A 207 -11.53 5.74 4.42
C CYS A 207 -10.00 5.75 4.32
N GLY A 208 -9.43 6.57 3.42
CA GLY A 208 -7.98 6.69 3.25
C GLY A 208 -7.28 7.34 4.45
N VAL A 209 -7.84 8.42 4.99
CA VAL A 209 -7.29 9.15 6.14
C VAL A 209 -7.47 8.36 7.43
N GLY A 210 -8.67 7.82 7.65
CA GLY A 210 -9.02 7.04 8.85
C GLY A 210 -8.54 5.60 8.83
N ARG A 211 -8.07 5.09 7.67
CA ARG A 211 -7.74 3.68 7.44
C ARG A 211 -8.92 2.73 7.72
N LEU A 212 -10.12 3.16 7.34
CA LEU A 212 -11.36 2.42 7.51
C LEU A 212 -11.78 1.74 6.20
N THR A 213 -12.35 0.55 6.27
CA THR A 213 -13.10 -0.02 5.14
C THR A 213 -14.40 0.78 4.94
N MET A 214 -15.06 0.56 3.79
CA MET A 214 -16.37 1.19 3.54
C MET A 214 -17.39 0.80 4.60
N ASP A 215 -17.38 -0.46 5.03
CA ASP A 215 -18.32 -0.99 6.03
C ASP A 215 -18.07 -0.38 7.41
N GLU A 216 -16.80 -0.29 7.84
CA GLU A 216 -16.42 0.39 9.09
C GLU A 216 -16.84 1.85 9.10
N ALA A 217 -16.58 2.59 8.02
CA ALA A 217 -16.96 4.01 7.90
C ALA A 217 -18.48 4.23 7.79
N MET A 218 -19.24 3.24 7.33
CA MET A 218 -20.71 3.30 7.27
C MET A 218 -21.38 2.72 8.52
N SER A 219 -20.60 2.16 9.46
CA SER A 219 -21.11 1.60 10.72
C SER A 219 -20.89 2.51 11.92
N ASP A 220 -20.02 3.51 11.81
CA ASP A 220 -19.74 4.48 12.88
C ASP A 220 -20.60 5.75 12.71
N PRO A 221 -21.37 6.16 13.75
CA PRO A 221 -22.25 7.33 13.65
C PRO A 221 -21.55 8.65 13.32
N ASP A 222 -20.33 8.86 13.85
CA ASP A 222 -19.58 10.11 13.65
C ASP A 222 -19.07 10.19 12.20
N THR A 223 -18.63 9.07 11.62
CA THR A 223 -18.24 9.02 10.21
C THR A 223 -19.44 9.15 9.27
N ILE A 224 -20.61 8.58 9.61
CA ILE A 224 -21.85 8.74 8.84
C ILE A 224 -22.23 10.22 8.73
N GLU A 225 -22.17 10.96 9.84
CA GLU A 225 -22.47 12.40 9.84
C GLU A 225 -21.53 13.16 8.90
N LEU A 226 -20.22 12.86 8.94
CA LEU A 226 -19.24 13.46 8.03
C LEU A 226 -19.55 13.15 6.57
N ILE A 227 -19.90 11.90 6.24
CA ILE A 227 -20.22 11.46 4.88
C ILE A 227 -21.43 12.24 4.34
N GLU A 228 -22.50 12.36 5.13
CA GLU A 228 -23.70 13.09 4.74
C GLU A 228 -23.42 14.59 4.48
N GLN A 229 -22.62 15.22 5.35
CA GLN A 229 -22.22 16.62 5.17
C GLN A 229 -21.33 16.83 3.93
N ILE A 230 -20.40 15.91 3.65
CA ILE A 230 -19.57 15.97 2.43
C ILE A 230 -20.43 15.85 1.17
N ILE A 231 -21.41 14.95 1.17
CA ILE A 231 -22.38 14.80 0.07
C ILE A 231 -23.16 16.11 -0.11
N THR A 232 -23.67 16.67 0.98
CA THR A 232 -24.45 17.91 0.96
C THR A 232 -23.65 19.09 0.41
N GLU A 233 -22.39 19.27 0.84
CA GLU A 233 -21.49 20.27 0.23
C GLU A 233 -21.37 20.08 -1.28
N ALA A 234 -21.18 18.84 -1.74
CA ALA A 234 -20.98 18.54 -3.15
C ALA A 234 -22.26 18.73 -3.99
N VAL A 235 -23.44 18.40 -3.45
CA VAL A 235 -24.74 18.64 -4.07
C VAL A 235 -24.98 20.14 -4.24
N ASN A 236 -24.73 20.96 -3.22
CA ASN A 236 -24.88 22.42 -3.30
C ASN A 236 -23.99 23.04 -4.39
N VAL A 237 -22.77 22.51 -4.56
CA VAL A 237 -21.87 22.92 -5.65
C VAL A 237 -22.42 22.49 -7.01
N ALA A 238 -22.90 21.25 -7.13
CA ALA A 238 -23.47 20.73 -8.38
C ALA A 238 -24.71 21.53 -8.82
N GLU A 239 -25.59 21.91 -7.88
CA GLU A 239 -26.76 22.75 -8.16
C GLU A 239 -26.36 24.14 -8.70
N SER A 240 -25.25 24.70 -8.22
CA SER A 240 -24.70 25.97 -8.73
C SER A 240 -24.16 25.85 -10.15
N GLU A 241 -23.73 24.66 -10.56
CA GLU A 241 -23.45 24.27 -11.95
C GLU A 241 -24.71 23.86 -12.73
N LYS A 242 -25.90 24.08 -12.18
CA LYS A 242 -27.22 23.72 -12.75
C LYS A 242 -27.41 22.21 -12.94
N ILE A 243 -26.63 21.39 -12.25
CA ILE A 243 -26.77 19.94 -12.24
C ILE A 243 -27.70 19.57 -11.09
N LYS A 244 -28.94 19.23 -11.44
CA LYS A 244 -30.01 18.97 -10.46
C LYS A 244 -30.17 17.48 -10.18
N PHE A 245 -30.25 17.16 -8.90
CA PHE A 245 -30.59 15.84 -8.39
C PHE A 245 -31.99 15.87 -7.74
N PRO A 246 -32.65 14.71 -7.58
CA PRO A 246 -33.90 14.62 -6.81
C PRO A 246 -33.71 15.05 -5.34
N ASP A 247 -34.77 15.51 -4.69
CA ASP A 247 -34.74 15.97 -3.29
C ASP A 247 -34.25 14.89 -2.30
N ASP A 248 -34.46 13.61 -2.63
CA ASP A 248 -34.02 12.47 -1.81
C ASP A 248 -32.62 11.94 -2.18
N PHE A 249 -31.88 12.63 -3.06
CA PHE A 249 -30.60 12.16 -3.58
C PHE A 249 -29.55 11.87 -2.49
N THR A 250 -29.43 12.72 -1.46
CA THR A 250 -28.52 12.45 -0.34
C THR A 250 -28.88 11.14 0.36
N ARG A 251 -30.18 10.86 0.58
CA ARG A 251 -30.63 9.59 1.15
C ARG A 251 -30.34 8.41 0.23
N GLN A 252 -30.50 8.58 -1.08
CA GLN A 252 -30.14 7.55 -2.06
C GLN A 252 -28.64 7.25 -2.02
N CYS A 253 -27.79 8.27 -1.91
CA CYS A 253 -26.35 8.11 -1.75
C CYS A 253 -26.01 7.33 -0.47
N MET A 254 -26.58 7.70 0.68
CA MET A 254 -26.35 7.00 1.93
C MET A 254 -26.76 5.52 1.86
N ARG A 255 -27.93 5.22 1.26
CA ARG A 255 -28.38 3.84 1.04
C ARG A 255 -27.45 3.07 0.10
N TYR A 256 -26.93 3.71 -0.93
CA TYR A 256 -25.99 3.09 -1.85
C TYR A 256 -24.67 2.75 -1.15
N LEU A 257 -24.09 3.72 -0.42
CA LEU A 257 -22.81 3.56 0.29
C LEU A 257 -22.89 2.49 1.38
N ASN A 258 -24.02 2.38 2.08
CA ASN A 258 -24.26 1.35 3.09
C ASN A 258 -24.24 -0.08 2.52
N ASN A 259 -24.48 -0.23 1.21
CA ASN A 259 -24.41 -1.52 0.51
C ASN A 259 -23.07 -1.72 -0.21
N GLY A 260 -22.08 -0.86 0.03
CA GLY A 260 -20.76 -0.92 -0.61
C GLY A 260 -19.94 -2.16 -0.23
N GLY A 261 -20.20 -2.74 0.94
CA GLY A 261 -19.54 -3.94 1.46
C GLY A 261 -18.13 -3.70 2.01
N ASP A 262 -17.60 -4.69 2.73
CA ASP A 262 -16.37 -4.58 3.51
C ASP A 262 -15.09 -4.64 2.66
N HIS A 263 -14.67 -3.48 2.14
CA HIS A 263 -13.40 -3.31 1.45
C HIS A 263 -12.95 -1.84 1.44
N PHE A 264 -11.68 -1.60 1.11
CA PHE A 264 -11.16 -0.24 0.91
C PHE A 264 -11.54 0.33 -0.47
N PRO A 265 -12.01 1.59 -0.55
CA PRO A 265 -12.16 2.29 -1.81
C PRO A 265 -10.83 2.47 -2.56
N SER A 266 -10.90 2.66 -3.88
CA SER A 266 -9.70 2.73 -4.73
C SER A 266 -8.69 3.83 -4.33
N LEU A 267 -9.17 5.04 -3.99
CA LEU A 267 -8.29 6.13 -3.53
C LEU A 267 -7.71 5.84 -2.15
N ALA A 268 -8.50 5.26 -1.24
CA ALA A 268 -8.01 4.86 0.08
C ALA A 268 -6.89 3.82 -0.05
N LEU A 269 -7.07 2.83 -0.91
CA LEU A 269 -6.05 1.81 -1.20
C LEU A 269 -4.78 2.44 -1.79
N ASP A 270 -4.90 3.40 -2.70
CA ASP A 270 -3.76 4.13 -3.26
C ASP A 270 -3.02 4.90 -2.15
N LEU A 271 -3.75 5.61 -1.27
CA LEU A 271 -3.16 6.37 -0.17
C LEU A 271 -2.44 5.47 0.85
N ILE A 272 -3.08 4.38 1.28
CA ILE A 272 -2.53 3.40 2.22
C ILE A 272 -1.27 2.73 1.64
N ASN A 273 -1.27 2.43 0.33
CA ASN A 273 -0.10 1.90 -0.37
C ASN A 273 0.90 2.98 -0.81
N ASN A 274 0.77 4.19 -0.25
CA ASN A 274 1.66 5.33 -0.48
C ASN A 274 1.76 5.77 -1.95
N LYS A 275 0.77 5.47 -2.80
CA LYS A 275 0.71 5.85 -4.21
C LYS A 275 0.12 7.25 -4.39
N GLN A 276 0.37 7.83 -5.55
CA GLN A 276 -0.31 9.06 -5.96
C GLN A 276 -1.82 8.81 -6.09
N THR A 277 -2.61 9.71 -5.54
CA THR A 277 -4.07 9.62 -5.49
C THR A 277 -4.73 10.51 -6.55
N GLU A 278 -6.01 10.27 -6.82
CA GLU A 278 -6.83 11.04 -7.77
C GLU A 278 -7.68 12.10 -7.06
N ILE A 279 -7.30 12.48 -5.83
CA ILE A 279 -8.08 13.38 -4.95
C ILE A 279 -8.44 14.71 -5.61
N GLU A 280 -7.57 15.23 -6.48
CA GLU A 280 -7.79 16.49 -7.18
C GLU A 280 -8.99 16.44 -8.12
N TYR A 281 -9.35 15.27 -8.62
CA TYR A 281 -10.46 15.07 -9.55
C TYR A 281 -11.73 14.55 -8.87
N PHE A 282 -11.68 14.33 -7.55
CA PHE A 282 -12.83 14.04 -6.71
C PHE A 282 -13.17 15.28 -5.86
N ASN A 283 -12.78 15.28 -4.58
CA ASN A 283 -13.00 16.39 -3.66
C ASN A 283 -12.36 17.69 -4.18
N GLY A 284 -11.19 17.61 -4.83
CA GLY A 284 -10.51 18.79 -5.37
C GLY A 284 -11.34 19.54 -6.42
N LYS A 285 -12.03 18.82 -7.32
CA LYS A 285 -12.92 19.41 -8.31
C LYS A 285 -14.15 20.02 -7.67
N ILE A 286 -14.75 19.35 -6.68
CA ILE A 286 -15.85 19.94 -5.89
C ILE A 286 -15.41 21.25 -5.22
N VAL A 287 -14.20 21.31 -4.67
CA VAL A 287 -13.63 22.53 -4.09
C VAL A 287 -13.40 23.63 -5.12
N GLU A 288 -12.88 23.27 -6.30
CA GLU A 288 -12.65 24.19 -7.42
C GLU A 288 -13.97 24.84 -7.88
N TYR A 289 -15.00 24.04 -8.12
CA TYR A 289 -16.33 24.53 -8.50
C TYR A 289 -17.02 25.28 -7.35
N GLY A 290 -16.82 24.87 -6.10
CA GLY A 290 -17.30 25.62 -4.95
C GLY A 290 -16.72 27.03 -4.89
N ARG A 291 -15.41 27.17 -5.14
CA ARG A 291 -14.75 28.49 -5.24
C ARG A 291 -15.28 29.31 -6.40
N LYS A 292 -15.50 28.70 -7.57
CA LYS A 292 -16.10 29.36 -8.75
C LYS A 292 -17.45 30.00 -8.43
N HIS A 293 -18.27 29.34 -7.59
CA HIS A 293 -19.62 29.79 -7.23
C HIS A 293 -19.77 30.39 -5.84
N TYR A 294 -18.67 30.63 -5.14
CA TYR A 294 -18.68 31.10 -3.74
C TYR A 294 -19.46 30.19 -2.78
N VAL A 295 -19.56 28.88 -3.09
CA VAL A 295 -20.14 27.85 -2.23
C VAL A 295 -19.04 27.28 -1.34
N ARG A 296 -19.29 27.28 -0.03
CA ARG A 296 -18.33 26.78 0.97
C ARG A 296 -18.27 25.25 0.94
N THR A 297 -17.04 24.72 0.82
CA THR A 297 -16.74 23.28 0.71
C THR A 297 -15.68 22.87 1.72
N SER A 298 -15.92 23.15 3.01
CA SER A 298 -14.91 23.04 4.06
C SER A 298 -14.44 21.60 4.27
N LEU A 299 -15.37 20.64 4.26
CA LEU A 299 -15.04 19.23 4.47
C LEU A 299 -14.32 18.67 3.25
N ASN A 300 -14.84 18.94 2.05
CA ASN A 300 -14.15 18.55 0.81
C ASN A 300 -12.74 19.14 0.70
N LEU A 301 -12.56 20.41 1.09
CA LEU A 301 -11.25 21.07 1.16
C LEU A 301 -10.32 20.41 2.18
N SER A 302 -10.84 20.11 3.36
CA SER A 302 -10.06 19.48 4.44
C SER A 302 -9.54 18.11 4.00
N PHE A 303 -10.41 17.25 3.46
CA PHE A 303 -10.00 15.95 2.93
C PHE A 303 -9.05 16.06 1.73
N THR A 304 -9.29 17.02 0.83
CA THR A 304 -8.37 17.30 -0.28
C THR A 304 -6.97 17.61 0.23
N ASN A 305 -6.86 18.53 1.21
CA ASN A 305 -5.57 18.96 1.75
C ASN A 305 -4.89 17.85 2.56
N MET A 306 -5.63 17.10 3.38
CA MET A 306 -5.07 15.99 4.16
C MET A 306 -4.52 14.89 3.25
N VAL A 307 -5.30 14.45 2.26
CA VAL A 307 -4.87 13.42 1.31
C VAL A 307 -3.69 13.92 0.47
N LYS A 308 -3.67 15.19 0.03
CA LYS A 308 -2.51 15.77 -0.67
C LYS A 308 -1.28 15.82 0.23
N ALA A 309 -1.41 16.23 1.49
CA ALA A 309 -0.29 16.29 2.43
C ALA A 309 0.30 14.89 2.70
N MET A 310 -0.56 13.88 2.89
CA MET A 310 -0.15 12.49 3.05
C MET A 310 0.49 11.93 1.78
N THR A 311 -0.10 12.18 0.60
CA THR A 311 0.43 11.77 -0.69
C THR A 311 1.80 12.41 -0.96
N ASN A 312 1.96 13.71 -0.69
CA ASN A 312 3.22 14.42 -0.87
C ASN A 312 4.30 13.93 0.09
N LYS A 313 3.96 13.69 1.37
CA LYS A 313 4.87 13.05 2.33
C LYS A 313 5.38 11.69 1.80
N ASN A 314 4.50 10.95 1.13
CA ASN A 314 4.81 9.65 0.53
C ASN A 314 5.61 9.73 -0.78
N ILE A 315 5.41 10.77 -1.60
CA ILE A 315 6.19 10.99 -2.84
C ILE A 315 7.57 11.56 -2.53
N VAL A 316 7.67 12.51 -1.59
CA VAL A 316 8.93 13.10 -1.14
C VAL A 316 9.83 12.04 -0.50
N SER A 317 9.25 11.06 0.19
CA SER A 317 10.00 9.90 0.68
C SER A 317 10.44 8.91 -0.42
N ARG A 318 10.05 9.12 -1.69
CA ARG A 318 10.36 8.23 -2.83
C ARG A 318 11.37 8.79 -3.85
N ILE A 319 11.68 10.07 -3.84
CA ILE A 319 12.65 10.66 -4.80
C ILE A 319 14.07 10.55 -4.24
N PRO A 320 14.94 9.70 -4.81
CA PRO A 320 16.36 9.67 -4.44
C PRO A 320 16.99 11.00 -4.87
N GLY A 321 17.56 11.77 -3.95
CA GLY A 321 18.32 12.98 -4.29
C GLY A 321 17.66 14.33 -3.98
N ILE A 322 16.41 14.39 -3.50
CA ILE A 322 15.95 15.56 -2.70
C ILE A 322 16.46 15.36 -1.26
N ALA A 323 17.79 15.22 -1.15
CA ALA A 323 18.48 14.62 -0.03
C ALA A 323 18.55 15.51 1.22
N GLY A 324 17.96 16.71 1.19
CA GLY A 324 18.01 17.61 2.35
C GLY A 324 17.14 17.14 3.51
N ASP A 325 15.88 16.78 3.26
CA ASP A 325 14.91 16.56 4.35
C ASP A 325 14.86 15.08 4.80
N VAL A 326 14.86 14.12 3.86
CA VAL A 326 14.80 12.68 4.21
C VAL A 326 16.10 12.21 4.87
N THR A 327 17.26 12.53 4.29
CA THR A 327 18.57 12.20 4.88
C THR A 327 18.70 12.83 6.25
N ARG A 328 18.33 14.10 6.39
CA ARG A 328 18.39 14.81 7.68
C ARG A 328 17.47 14.16 8.71
N ARG A 329 16.22 13.81 8.37
CA ARG A 329 15.33 13.09 9.30
C ARG A 329 15.86 11.73 9.71
N ILE A 330 16.45 10.97 8.78
CA ILE A 330 17.07 9.67 9.08
C ILE A 330 18.29 9.86 9.99
N LEU A 331 19.13 10.86 9.73
CA LEU A 331 20.29 11.19 10.58
C LEU A 331 19.86 11.72 11.96
N ASP A 332 18.89 12.64 12.03
CA ASP A 332 18.36 13.22 13.27
C ASP A 332 17.78 12.13 14.20
N LYS A 333 17.15 11.11 13.62
CA LYS A 333 16.62 9.97 14.36
C LYS A 333 17.68 8.90 14.64
N GLY A 334 18.63 8.70 13.74
CA GLY A 334 19.53 7.56 13.77
C GLY A 334 20.90 7.81 14.39
N LEU A 335 21.39 9.05 14.44
CA LEU A 335 22.66 9.36 15.11
C LEU A 335 22.54 9.12 16.61
N VAL A 336 23.48 8.37 17.18
CA VAL A 336 23.50 8.02 18.61
C VAL A 336 23.69 9.26 19.48
N ASN A 337 24.54 10.19 19.04
CA ASN A 337 24.75 11.48 19.69
C ASN A 337 24.29 12.62 18.77
N LYS A 338 23.30 13.40 19.23
CA LYS A 338 22.71 14.47 18.43
C LYS A 338 23.66 15.65 18.18
N SER A 339 24.71 15.82 18.99
CA SER A 339 25.74 16.83 18.70
C SER A 339 26.54 16.53 17.43
N ASP A 340 26.49 15.28 16.94
CA ASP A 340 27.35 14.85 15.85
C ASP A 340 26.76 15.12 14.46
N LEU A 341 25.60 15.81 14.38
CA LEU A 341 24.97 16.24 13.13
C LEU A 341 25.87 17.12 12.25
N THR A 342 26.81 17.84 12.85
CA THR A 342 27.80 18.67 12.15
C THR A 342 29.11 17.92 11.85
N THR A 343 29.26 16.70 12.35
CA THR A 343 30.47 15.90 12.17
C THR A 343 30.52 15.31 10.76
N ASN A 344 31.65 15.51 10.07
CA ASN A 344 31.83 14.96 8.74
C ASN A 344 32.31 13.51 8.79
N PHE A 345 31.37 12.57 8.89
CA PHE A 345 31.63 11.14 8.93
C PHE A 345 32.21 10.54 7.64
N LYS A 346 32.34 11.32 6.55
CA LYS A 346 33.08 10.88 5.36
C LYS A 346 34.60 10.90 5.55
N LYS A 347 35.11 11.59 6.57
CA LYS A 347 36.56 11.66 6.85
C LYS A 347 37.08 10.55 7.76
N ILE A 348 36.19 9.77 8.39
CA ILE A 348 36.57 8.66 9.27
C ILE A 348 36.19 7.33 8.62
N ASN A 349 36.85 6.25 9.00
CA ASN A 349 36.46 4.91 8.55
C ASN A 349 35.26 4.42 9.36
N CYS A 350 34.25 3.92 8.66
CA CYS A 350 33.04 3.40 9.27
C CYS A 350 32.74 1.97 8.80
N PHE A 351 31.98 1.23 9.60
CA PHE A 351 31.58 -0.15 9.31
C PHE A 351 30.09 -0.32 9.51
N LEU A 352 29.41 -1.00 8.59
CA LEU A 352 27.96 -1.15 8.57
C LEU A 352 27.54 -2.57 8.99
N GLY A 353 26.65 -2.69 9.97
CA GLY A 353 25.90 -3.91 10.28
C GLY A 353 24.43 -3.79 9.87
N VAL A 354 23.89 -4.81 9.22
CA VAL A 354 22.46 -4.92 8.88
C VAL A 354 21.91 -6.24 9.43
N ASP A 355 20.89 -6.16 10.28
CA ASP A 355 20.15 -7.32 10.81
C ASP A 355 18.74 -7.30 10.23
N LEU A 356 18.44 -8.22 9.30
CA LEU A 356 17.12 -8.37 8.70
C LEU A 356 16.37 -9.51 9.40
N GLY A 357 15.73 -9.17 10.52
CA GLY A 357 14.87 -10.07 11.30
C GLY A 357 13.42 -10.10 10.83
N SER A 358 12.60 -10.97 11.42
CA SER A 358 11.18 -11.15 11.06
C SER A 358 10.30 -9.94 11.36
N ALA A 359 10.50 -9.30 12.52
CA ALA A 359 9.75 -8.11 12.93
C ALA A 359 10.40 -6.80 12.48
N TYR A 360 11.73 -6.70 12.62
CA TYR A 360 12.48 -5.46 12.34
C TYR A 360 13.75 -5.71 11.52
N THR A 361 14.03 -4.76 10.62
CA THR A 361 15.33 -4.54 10.01
C THR A 361 16.09 -3.48 10.79
N LYS A 362 17.28 -3.82 11.29
CA LYS A 362 18.13 -2.92 12.06
C LYS A 362 19.40 -2.59 11.27
N PHE A 363 19.80 -1.33 11.31
CA PHE A 363 21.02 -0.81 10.72
C PHE A 363 21.87 -0.22 11.84
N SER A 364 23.16 -0.54 11.86
CA SER A 364 24.10 0.08 12.78
C SER A 364 25.39 0.44 12.06
N VAL A 365 25.90 1.64 12.34
CA VAL A 365 27.23 2.05 11.89
C VAL A 365 28.12 2.27 13.11
N ILE A 366 29.33 1.73 13.06
CA ILE A 366 30.40 1.96 14.03
C ILE A 366 31.59 2.66 13.38
N ASP A 367 32.39 3.38 14.16
CA ASP A 367 33.68 3.93 13.72
C ASP A 367 34.84 2.92 13.87
N ASP A 368 36.05 3.35 13.53
CA ASP A 368 37.28 2.57 13.63
C ASP A 368 37.74 2.26 15.07
N LYS A 369 37.15 2.93 16.07
CA LYS A 369 37.38 2.66 17.48
C LYS A 369 36.30 1.74 18.07
N GLY A 370 35.38 1.24 17.25
CA GLY A 370 34.27 0.38 17.69
C GLY A 370 33.13 1.13 18.37
N LYS A 371 33.10 2.46 18.32
CA LYS A 371 32.01 3.26 18.88
C LYS A 371 30.83 3.26 17.92
N GLN A 372 29.63 2.98 18.44
CA GLN A 372 28.38 3.09 17.67
C GLN A 372 28.04 4.56 17.41
N ILE A 373 27.97 4.94 16.13
CA ILE A 373 27.69 6.32 15.69
C ILE A 373 26.26 6.47 15.17
N PHE A 374 25.70 5.40 14.58
CA PHE A 374 24.36 5.40 14.01
C PHE A 374 23.65 4.10 14.33
N LYS A 375 22.36 4.20 14.66
CA LYS A 375 21.43 3.07 14.83
C LYS A 375 20.06 3.44 14.27
N TYR A 376 19.46 2.55 13.49
CA TYR A 376 18.13 2.81 12.93
C TYR A 376 17.38 1.49 12.74
N SER A 377 16.10 1.46 13.13
CA SER A 377 15.24 0.28 12.97
C SER A 377 14.00 0.61 12.13
N LEU A 378 13.58 -0.36 11.33
CA LEU A 378 12.38 -0.32 10.49
C LEU A 378 11.61 -1.63 10.65
N PRO A 379 10.26 -1.62 10.64
CA PRO A 379 9.49 -2.85 10.54
C PRO A 379 9.81 -3.60 9.23
N THR A 380 9.97 -4.91 9.29
CA THR A 380 10.35 -5.75 8.14
C THR A 380 9.19 -5.93 7.13
N LEU A 381 7.93 -5.95 7.59
CA LEU A 381 6.74 -6.28 6.78
C LEU A 381 6.22 -5.18 5.84
N ASN A 382 7.04 -4.19 5.48
CA ASN A 382 6.62 -3.22 4.45
C ASN A 382 6.84 -3.80 3.05
N SER A 383 5.75 -4.01 2.31
CA SER A 383 5.74 -4.40 0.88
C SER A 383 6.41 -3.37 -0.05
N ASP A 384 6.84 -2.23 0.51
CA ASP A 384 7.61 -1.18 -0.14
C ASP A 384 9.04 -1.13 0.46
N ASN A 385 10.00 -1.75 -0.24
CA ASN A 385 11.44 -1.75 0.11
C ASN A 385 12.07 -0.33 0.07
N GLN A 386 11.31 0.73 -0.21
CA GLN A 386 11.83 2.08 -0.33
C GLN A 386 12.40 2.64 0.98
N ALA A 387 11.76 2.38 2.13
CA ALA A 387 12.26 2.87 3.41
C ALA A 387 13.67 2.33 3.73
N GLN A 388 13.87 1.03 3.48
CA GLN A 388 15.17 0.37 3.58
C GLN A 388 16.19 0.96 2.59
N LYS A 389 15.79 1.19 1.33
CA LYS A 389 16.66 1.84 0.32
C LYS A 389 17.07 3.25 0.75
N ASN A 390 16.14 4.05 1.28
CA ASN A 390 16.44 5.39 1.74
C ASN A 390 17.46 5.38 2.90
N VAL A 391 17.30 4.48 3.87
CA VAL A 391 18.27 4.33 4.97
C VAL A 391 19.64 3.93 4.43
N MET A 392 19.70 2.93 3.54
CA MET A 392 20.96 2.50 2.92
C MET A 392 21.61 3.62 2.11
N GLN A 393 20.83 4.41 1.37
CA GLN A 393 21.33 5.54 0.60
C GLN A 393 21.84 6.67 1.52
N THR A 394 21.10 6.99 2.60
CA THR A 394 21.55 7.94 3.62
C THR A 394 22.84 7.48 4.29
N ILE A 395 22.97 6.19 4.60
CA ILE A 395 24.20 5.64 5.17
C ILE A 395 25.35 5.78 4.17
N ALA A 396 25.13 5.35 2.93
CA ALA A 396 26.12 5.43 1.87
C ALA A 396 26.54 6.88 1.54
N SER A 397 25.63 7.85 1.65
CA SER A 397 25.94 9.26 1.38
C SER A 397 26.61 9.97 2.55
N SER A 398 26.37 9.52 3.79
CA SER A 398 26.80 10.25 5.00
C SER A 398 28.04 9.66 5.67
N PHE A 399 28.27 8.35 5.54
CA PHE A 399 29.39 7.65 6.18
C PHE A 399 30.37 7.09 5.14
N ASN A 400 31.65 7.03 5.48
CA ASN A 400 32.67 6.35 4.66
C ASN A 400 32.77 4.89 5.09
N ILE A 401 31.80 4.09 4.63
CA ILE A 401 31.71 2.65 4.92
C ILE A 401 32.86 1.91 4.21
N LYS A 402 33.71 1.23 4.99
CA LYS A 402 34.82 0.40 4.48
C LYS A 402 34.44 -1.06 4.31
N TYR A 403 33.66 -1.59 5.26
CA TYR A 403 33.10 -2.94 5.17
C TYR A 403 31.69 -2.97 5.75
N SER A 404 30.92 -3.93 5.28
CA SER A 404 29.53 -4.16 5.63
C SER A 404 29.26 -5.64 5.94
N CYS A 405 28.38 -5.89 6.90
CA CYS A 405 27.96 -7.23 7.30
C CYS A 405 26.43 -7.32 7.38
N ALA A 406 25.84 -8.33 6.74
CA ALA A 406 24.42 -8.65 6.83
C ALA A 406 24.16 -9.95 7.60
N THR A 407 23.14 -9.91 8.46
CA THR A 407 22.70 -11.03 9.31
C THR A 407 21.17 -11.08 9.44
N GLY A 408 20.67 -12.04 10.23
CA GLY A 408 19.24 -12.33 10.39
C GLY A 408 18.70 -13.30 9.33
N TYR A 409 17.42 -13.67 9.46
CA TYR A 409 16.76 -14.62 8.55
C TYR A 409 16.74 -14.12 7.11
N GLY A 410 16.50 -12.82 6.91
CA GLY A 410 16.40 -12.21 5.60
C GLY A 410 17.74 -11.85 4.95
N ARG A 411 18.90 -12.06 5.61
CA ARG A 411 20.24 -11.61 5.18
C ARG A 411 20.59 -11.79 3.70
N LYS A 412 20.04 -12.82 3.04
CA LYS A 412 20.23 -13.08 1.60
C LYS A 412 19.73 -11.94 0.70
N HIS A 413 18.80 -11.11 1.18
CA HIS A 413 18.37 -9.88 0.48
C HIS A 413 19.46 -8.80 0.43
N PHE A 414 20.49 -8.91 1.29
CA PHE A 414 21.65 -8.04 1.36
C PHE A 414 22.93 -8.75 0.86
N ALA A 415 22.80 -9.60 -0.15
CA ALA A 415 23.94 -10.35 -0.72
C ALA A 415 25.07 -9.47 -1.32
N HIS A 416 24.83 -8.16 -1.46
CA HIS A 416 25.82 -7.18 -1.91
C HIS A 416 26.69 -6.62 -0.78
N THR A 417 26.45 -7.02 0.48
CA THR A 417 27.35 -6.68 1.60
C THR A 417 28.59 -7.55 1.57
N ASP A 418 29.68 -7.05 2.15
CA ASP A 418 30.99 -7.71 2.11
C ASP A 418 30.98 -9.05 2.86
N ILE A 419 30.20 -9.12 3.95
CA ILE A 419 30.07 -10.29 4.81
C ILE A 419 28.60 -10.65 4.96
N VAL A 420 28.22 -11.89 4.64
CA VAL A 420 26.88 -12.42 4.91
C VAL A 420 27.01 -13.62 5.83
N LYS A 421 26.56 -13.48 7.08
CA LYS A 421 26.70 -14.52 8.13
C LYS A 421 25.40 -14.71 8.89
N THR A 422 25.27 -15.87 9.54
CA THR A 422 24.10 -16.15 10.38
C THR A 422 24.10 -15.26 11.61
N GLU A 423 22.93 -15.06 12.22
CA GLU A 423 22.82 -14.33 13.48
C GLU A 423 23.60 -15.01 14.60
N ILE A 424 23.73 -16.35 14.57
CA ILE A 424 24.51 -17.14 15.52
C ILE A 424 25.99 -16.73 15.46
N ASN A 425 26.56 -16.62 14.26
CA ASN A 425 27.95 -16.19 14.09
C ASN A 425 28.13 -14.74 14.54
N CYS A 426 27.24 -13.83 14.11
CA CYS A 426 27.32 -12.42 14.46
C CYS A 426 27.16 -12.20 15.98
N ALA A 427 26.27 -12.95 16.64
CA ALA A 427 26.08 -12.93 18.08
C ALA A 427 27.34 -13.39 18.83
N ALA A 428 27.90 -14.54 18.45
CA ALA A 428 29.13 -15.05 19.06
C ALA A 428 30.29 -14.05 18.92
N THR A 429 30.50 -13.50 17.71
CA THR A 429 31.53 -12.48 17.48
C THR A 429 31.26 -11.20 18.28
N GLY A 430 30.03 -10.68 18.24
CA GLY A 430 29.66 -9.44 18.91
C GLY A 430 29.76 -9.51 20.42
N VAL A 431 29.29 -10.61 21.02
CA VAL A 431 29.43 -10.85 22.47
C VAL A 431 30.89 -11.04 22.85
N SER A 432 31.66 -11.78 22.06
CA SER A 432 33.08 -12.04 22.35
C SER A 432 33.96 -10.79 22.31
N HIS A 433 33.51 -9.74 21.63
CA HIS A 433 34.15 -8.43 21.71
C HIS A 433 34.11 -7.82 23.12
N TYR A 434 33.00 -8.03 23.85
CA TYR A 434 32.82 -7.50 25.22
C TYR A 434 33.18 -8.52 26.31
N TYR A 435 33.00 -9.81 26.02
CA TYR A 435 33.24 -10.90 26.97
C TYR A 435 33.93 -12.07 26.27
N SER A 436 35.26 -12.12 26.37
CA SER A 436 36.06 -13.20 25.80
C SER A 436 36.02 -14.46 26.66
N GLY A 437 36.28 -15.61 26.03
CA GLY A 437 36.34 -16.90 26.70
C GLY A 437 35.01 -17.63 26.72
N GLU A 438 34.95 -18.63 27.60
CA GLU A 438 33.90 -19.62 27.67
C GLU A 438 32.56 -19.02 28.15
N LYS A 439 31.46 -19.25 27.42
CA LYS A 439 30.15 -18.62 27.71
C LYS A 439 28.95 -19.33 27.07
N ASN A 440 27.79 -19.14 27.70
CA ASN A 440 26.48 -19.32 27.08
C ASN A 440 25.97 -17.96 26.58
N ILE A 441 25.35 -17.92 25.40
CA ILE A 441 24.63 -16.75 24.87
C ILE A 441 23.18 -17.16 24.65
N ILE A 442 22.25 -16.42 25.25
CA ILE A 442 20.82 -16.55 25.04
C ILE A 442 20.38 -15.38 24.16
N ASP A 443 19.92 -15.66 22.95
CA ASP A 443 19.36 -14.68 22.03
C ASP A 443 17.84 -14.87 21.95
N ILE A 444 17.08 -13.89 22.44
CA ILE A 444 15.62 -13.89 22.39
C ILE A 444 15.18 -12.97 21.27
N GLY A 445 14.74 -13.57 20.16
CA GLY A 445 14.23 -12.88 18.98
C GLY A 445 12.72 -12.68 19.00
N GLY A 446 12.20 -12.16 17.89
CA GLY A 446 10.77 -11.96 17.69
C GLY A 446 10.00 -13.28 17.52
N GLU A 447 10.58 -14.26 16.84
CA GLU A 447 9.90 -15.54 16.51
C GLU A 447 10.60 -16.77 17.10
N ASP A 448 11.86 -16.65 17.49
CA ASP A 448 12.69 -17.76 17.95
C ASP A 448 13.52 -17.38 19.20
N ILE A 449 14.09 -18.41 19.82
CA ILE A 449 15.10 -18.29 20.88
C ILE A 449 16.28 -19.17 20.49
N LYS A 450 17.49 -18.64 20.63
CA LYS A 450 18.75 -19.34 20.35
C LYS A 450 19.61 -19.40 21.60
N ILE A 451 20.23 -20.56 21.81
CA ILE A 451 21.27 -20.75 22.81
C ILE A 451 22.55 -21.10 22.08
N ILE A 452 23.60 -20.32 22.29
CA ILE A 452 24.88 -20.45 21.61
C ILE A 452 25.94 -20.70 22.67
N ARG A 453 26.64 -21.82 22.54
CA ARG A 453 27.76 -22.16 23.39
C ARG A 453 29.06 -21.76 22.71
N CYS A 454 29.85 -20.93 23.38
CA CYS A 454 31.20 -20.58 22.93
C CYS A 454 32.26 -21.22 23.84
N ASP A 455 33.34 -21.72 23.26
CA ASP A 455 34.50 -22.25 23.99
C ASP A 455 35.44 -21.14 24.49
N SER A 456 36.56 -21.52 25.13
CA SER A 456 37.58 -20.61 25.65
C SER A 456 38.25 -19.75 24.57
N GLU A 457 38.21 -20.17 23.31
CA GLU A 457 38.76 -19.43 22.17
C GLU A 457 37.70 -18.57 21.46
N ASN A 458 36.47 -18.55 21.99
CA ASN A 458 35.29 -17.87 21.42
C ASN A 458 34.68 -18.55 20.18
N HIS A 459 35.09 -19.77 19.85
CA HIS A 459 34.46 -20.51 18.77
C HIS A 459 33.12 -21.09 19.23
N ILE A 460 32.16 -21.16 18.31
CA ILE A 460 30.86 -21.76 18.58
C ILE A 460 31.05 -23.28 18.64
N SER A 461 30.92 -23.85 19.83
CA SER A 461 31.04 -25.30 20.03
C SER A 461 29.72 -26.04 19.80
N SER A 462 28.60 -25.41 20.15
CA SER A 462 27.26 -25.92 19.86
C SER A 462 26.22 -24.81 19.90
N PHE A 463 25.08 -25.03 19.27
CA PHE A 463 23.92 -24.15 19.40
C PHE A 463 22.62 -24.95 19.40
N TYR A 464 21.61 -24.41 20.07
CA TYR A 464 20.24 -24.90 20.09
C TYR A 464 19.31 -23.77 19.67
N MET A 465 18.28 -24.09 18.89
CA MET A 465 17.34 -23.12 18.36
C MET A 465 15.92 -23.70 18.41
N ASN A 466 14.96 -22.89 18.84
CA ASN A 466 13.57 -23.29 18.97
C ASN A 466 12.65 -22.43 18.08
N ASP A 467 12.40 -22.91 16.85
CA ASP A 467 11.69 -22.16 15.80
C ASP A 467 10.17 -22.44 15.75
N LYS A 468 9.67 -23.41 16.53
CA LYS A 468 8.29 -23.92 16.36
C LYS A 468 7.32 -23.49 17.45
N CYS A 469 7.78 -22.71 18.42
CA CYS A 469 6.98 -22.34 19.58
C CYS A 469 7.17 -20.86 19.93
N ALA A 470 6.28 -20.02 19.41
CA ALA A 470 6.21 -18.57 19.64
C ALA A 470 6.20 -18.19 21.14
N ALA A 471 5.78 -19.11 22.02
CA ALA A 471 5.83 -18.95 23.46
C ALA A 471 7.20 -18.45 23.92
N GLY A 472 7.28 -17.41 24.75
CA GLY A 472 8.56 -16.91 25.25
C GLY A 472 9.44 -16.13 24.27
N THR A 473 8.94 -15.82 23.07
CA THR A 473 9.60 -14.91 22.11
C THR A 473 8.95 -13.52 22.15
N GLY A 474 9.47 -12.59 21.36
CA GLY A 474 8.88 -11.25 21.24
C GLY A 474 7.48 -11.19 20.64
N SER A 475 7.12 -12.14 19.77
CA SER A 475 5.77 -12.27 19.22
C SER A 475 4.77 -12.61 20.33
N PHE A 476 5.14 -13.48 21.28
CA PHE A 476 4.30 -13.79 22.44
C PHE A 476 4.05 -12.57 23.30
N ILE A 477 5.09 -11.80 23.65
CA ILE A 477 4.93 -10.54 24.40
C ILE A 477 3.99 -9.59 23.65
N SER A 478 4.21 -9.44 22.34
CA SER A 478 3.44 -8.49 21.53
C SER A 478 1.95 -8.86 21.45
N GLU A 479 1.66 -10.13 21.17
CA GLU A 479 0.28 -10.61 21.05
C GLU A 479 -0.48 -10.58 22.38
N ILE A 480 0.19 -10.84 23.50
CA ILE A 480 -0.44 -10.84 24.81
C ILE A 480 -0.63 -9.41 25.33
N ALA A 481 0.35 -8.54 25.13
CA ALA A 481 0.24 -7.12 25.48
C ALA A 481 -0.90 -6.43 24.71
N GLU A 482 -1.02 -6.70 23.41
CA GLU A 482 -2.15 -6.23 22.59
C GLU A 482 -3.49 -6.71 23.18
N ARG A 483 -3.58 -8.00 23.54
CA ARG A 483 -4.82 -8.57 24.09
C ARG A 483 -5.18 -7.98 25.46
N ALA A 484 -4.18 -7.61 26.26
CA ALA A 484 -4.34 -6.95 27.55
C ALA A 484 -4.50 -5.43 27.44
N ASN A 485 -4.47 -4.86 26.23
CA ASN A 485 -4.44 -3.42 25.98
C ASN A 485 -3.29 -2.70 26.72
N ILE A 486 -2.12 -3.35 26.79
CA ILE A 486 -0.91 -2.84 27.43
C ILE A 486 0.04 -2.36 26.34
N ASN A 487 0.53 -1.13 26.46
CA ASN A 487 1.60 -0.65 25.61
C ASN A 487 2.90 -1.38 25.97
N ILE A 488 3.47 -2.12 25.02
CA ILE A 488 4.68 -2.92 25.26
C ILE A 488 5.82 -2.04 25.80
N SER A 489 5.94 -0.78 25.35
CA SER A 489 7.02 0.12 25.81
C SER A 489 6.96 0.46 27.30
N GLU A 490 5.80 0.27 27.92
CA GLU A 490 5.56 0.52 29.35
C GLU A 490 5.62 -0.77 30.17
N MET A 491 5.59 -1.94 29.53
CA MET A 491 5.41 -3.23 30.18
C MET A 491 6.54 -3.56 31.16
N SER A 492 7.79 -3.22 30.84
CA SER A 492 8.93 -3.40 31.77
C SER A 492 8.78 -2.55 33.03
N THR A 493 8.35 -1.30 32.89
CA THR A 493 8.07 -0.41 34.02
C THR A 493 6.91 -0.95 34.85
N LEU A 494 5.80 -1.34 34.20
CA LEU A 494 4.64 -1.91 34.87
C LEU A 494 4.97 -3.17 35.67
N ALA A 495 5.75 -4.09 35.09
CA ALA A 495 6.17 -5.32 35.75
C ALA A 495 7.13 -5.09 36.94
N SER A 496 7.85 -3.96 36.96
CA SER A 496 8.79 -3.61 38.04
C SER A 496 8.11 -3.06 39.30
N ILE A 497 6.87 -2.54 39.17
CA ILE A 497 6.18 -1.82 40.24
C ILE A 497 5.58 -2.76 41.31
N TYR A 498 5.35 -4.04 41.00
CA TYR A 498 4.59 -4.94 41.88
C TYR A 498 5.23 -6.31 42.10
N ASN A 499 4.86 -6.99 43.19
CA ASN A 499 5.52 -8.20 43.71
C ASN A 499 4.70 -9.50 43.58
N ASN A 500 3.59 -9.52 42.85
CA ASN A 500 2.83 -10.75 42.64
C ASN A 500 3.53 -11.65 41.61
N ASN A 501 3.76 -12.93 41.94
CA ASN A 501 4.50 -13.87 41.08
C ASN A 501 3.58 -14.89 40.39
N LYS A 502 2.35 -14.48 40.05
CA LYS A 502 1.42 -15.37 39.35
C LYS A 502 1.96 -15.69 37.95
N GLU A 503 2.17 -16.97 37.68
CA GLU A 503 2.67 -17.46 36.39
C GLU A 503 1.50 -17.89 35.48
N LEU A 504 1.67 -17.69 34.17
CA LEU A 504 0.79 -18.27 33.16
C LEU A 504 0.99 -19.79 33.12
N ASN A 505 -0.08 -20.55 33.32
CA ASN A 505 -0.05 -22.01 33.30
C ASN A 505 0.16 -22.58 31.89
N SER A 506 -0.22 -21.81 30.86
CA SER A 506 -0.17 -22.27 29.47
C SER A 506 0.96 -21.61 28.68
N PHE A 507 1.85 -22.44 28.11
CA PHE A 507 2.90 -21.97 27.20
C PHE A 507 2.38 -21.71 25.78
N CYS A 508 1.30 -22.35 25.34
CA CYS A 508 0.75 -22.09 24.01
C CYS A 508 0.13 -20.69 23.96
N THR A 509 0.54 -19.86 23.00
CA THR A 509 0.03 -18.49 22.83
C THR A 509 -1.50 -18.43 22.73
N VAL A 510 -2.13 -19.45 22.13
CA VAL A 510 -3.61 -19.56 22.03
C VAL A 510 -4.26 -19.67 23.42
N PHE A 511 -3.71 -20.53 24.30
CA PHE A 511 -4.25 -20.73 25.64
C PHE A 511 -3.86 -19.60 26.60
N ALA A 512 -2.65 -19.05 26.45
CA ALA A 512 -2.20 -17.89 27.20
C ALA A 512 -3.13 -16.68 27.00
N LYS A 513 -3.64 -16.46 25.78
CA LYS A 513 -4.65 -15.42 25.51
C LYS A 513 -5.91 -15.60 26.34
N THR A 514 -6.42 -16.83 26.44
CA THR A 514 -7.62 -17.13 27.24
C THR A 514 -7.36 -16.92 28.73
N GLU A 515 -6.19 -17.33 29.22
CA GLU A 515 -5.80 -17.17 30.62
C GLU A 515 -5.64 -15.69 31.02
N ILE A 516 -5.04 -14.88 30.15
CA ILE A 516 -4.90 -13.43 30.34
C ILE A 516 -6.26 -12.74 30.36
N MET A 517 -7.17 -13.11 29.45
CA MET A 517 -8.54 -12.59 29.48
C MET A 517 -9.25 -12.92 30.78
N LYS A 518 -9.06 -14.14 31.30
CA LYS A 518 -9.59 -14.52 32.61
C LYS A 518 -9.00 -13.64 33.72
N TRP A 519 -7.68 -13.41 33.74
CA TRP A 519 -7.07 -12.54 34.75
C TRP A 519 -7.63 -11.12 34.70
N ILE A 520 -7.89 -10.59 33.51
CA ILE A 520 -8.55 -9.28 33.34
C ILE A 520 -9.98 -9.31 33.89
N MET A 521 -10.77 -10.34 33.57
CA MET A 521 -12.14 -10.51 34.09
C MET A 521 -12.17 -10.69 35.61
N ASP A 522 -11.15 -11.33 36.18
CA ASP A 522 -10.95 -11.52 37.62
C ASP A 522 -10.43 -10.25 38.32
N GLY A 523 -10.27 -9.13 37.59
CA GLY A 523 -9.89 -7.82 38.14
C GLY A 523 -8.40 -7.65 38.42
N MET A 524 -7.54 -8.45 37.79
CA MET A 524 -6.09 -8.35 37.97
C MET A 524 -5.53 -7.05 37.40
N SER A 525 -4.59 -6.45 38.14
CA SER A 525 -3.91 -5.23 37.72
C SER A 525 -3.04 -5.46 36.46
N ILE A 526 -2.88 -4.44 35.63
CA ILE A 526 -2.01 -4.50 34.45
C ILE A 526 -0.53 -4.73 34.82
N GLN A 527 -0.12 -4.33 36.04
CA GLN A 527 1.20 -4.55 36.59
C GLN A 527 1.44 -6.04 36.87
N ASP A 528 0.48 -6.70 37.51
CA ASP A 528 0.54 -8.14 37.80
C ASP A 528 0.49 -8.98 36.52
N ILE A 529 -0.36 -8.58 35.57
CA ILE A 529 -0.42 -9.21 34.24
C ILE A 529 0.94 -9.08 33.54
N SER A 530 1.52 -7.87 33.49
CA SER A 530 2.83 -7.61 32.86
C SER A 530 3.94 -8.47 33.48
N ARG A 531 3.96 -8.58 34.81
CA ARG A 531 4.94 -9.39 35.54
C ARG A 531 4.75 -10.89 35.29
N GLY A 532 3.52 -11.38 35.31
CA GLY A 532 3.21 -12.79 35.04
C GLY A 532 3.60 -13.23 33.63
N ILE A 533 3.47 -12.33 32.64
CA ILE A 533 3.97 -12.56 31.28
C ILE A 533 5.50 -12.75 31.32
N TYR A 534 6.26 -11.85 31.94
CA TYR A 534 7.72 -11.99 32.01
C TYR A 534 8.16 -13.26 32.77
N ILE A 535 7.50 -13.60 33.87
CA ILE A 535 7.81 -14.84 34.63
C ILE A 535 7.64 -16.07 33.74
N SER A 536 6.57 -16.12 32.93
CA SER A 536 6.35 -17.23 31.98
C SER A 536 7.51 -17.39 30.99
N ILE A 537 8.07 -16.27 30.51
CA ILE A 537 9.23 -16.27 29.61
C ILE A 537 10.49 -16.73 30.33
N ILE A 538 10.77 -16.17 31.51
CA ILE A 538 11.92 -16.54 32.34
C ILE A 538 11.92 -18.03 32.63
N ASN A 539 10.77 -18.58 33.03
CA ASN A 539 10.63 -20.01 33.34
C ASN A 539 10.81 -20.89 32.10
N LYS A 540 10.45 -20.40 30.91
CA LYS A 540 10.74 -21.10 29.65
C LYS A 540 12.24 -21.09 29.35
N VAL A 541 12.90 -19.95 29.47
CA VAL A 541 14.33 -19.80 29.21
C VAL A 541 15.15 -20.63 30.21
N ALA A 542 14.77 -20.63 31.49
CA ALA A 542 15.44 -21.38 32.55
C ALA A 542 15.40 -22.90 32.37
N LYS A 543 14.41 -23.43 31.63
CA LYS A 543 14.29 -24.87 31.30
C LYS A 543 15.14 -25.27 30.10
N MET A 544 15.75 -24.32 29.40
CA MET A 544 16.60 -24.63 28.28
C MET A 544 17.99 -25.08 28.74
N ARG A 545 18.65 -25.89 27.91
CA ARG A 545 19.95 -26.47 28.25
C ARG A 545 21.04 -25.40 28.19
N LEU A 546 21.51 -24.98 29.36
CA LEU A 546 22.68 -24.13 29.55
C LEU A 546 23.77 -24.95 30.24
N ASP A 547 25.03 -24.75 29.85
CA ASP A 547 26.12 -25.42 30.56
C ASP A 547 26.31 -24.74 31.93
N PRO A 548 26.29 -25.51 33.03
CA PRO A 548 26.45 -24.96 34.36
C PRO A 548 27.91 -24.58 34.62
N GLY A 549 28.12 -23.56 35.46
CA GLY A 549 29.47 -23.14 35.87
C GLY A 549 30.18 -22.19 34.91
N ILE A 550 29.54 -21.79 33.81
CA ILE A 550 30.06 -20.79 32.89
C ILE A 550 29.15 -19.54 32.82
N PRO A 551 29.70 -18.37 32.49
CA PRO A 551 28.95 -17.13 32.29
C PRO A 551 27.82 -17.30 31.27
N THR A 552 26.65 -16.74 31.58
CA THR A 552 25.50 -16.69 30.66
C THR A 552 25.18 -15.24 30.35
N LEU A 553 25.22 -14.89 29.06
CA LEU A 553 24.90 -13.56 28.56
C LEU A 553 23.60 -13.61 27.78
N MET A 554 22.76 -12.59 27.96
CA MET A 554 21.51 -12.44 27.21
C MET A 554 21.65 -11.29 26.21
N ILE A 555 21.25 -11.55 24.96
CA ILE A 555 21.20 -10.57 23.88
C ILE A 555 19.81 -10.62 23.20
N GLY A 556 19.57 -9.71 22.27
CA GLY A 556 18.27 -9.57 21.60
C GLY A 556 17.33 -8.66 22.36
N GLY A 557 16.05 -9.01 22.41
CA GLY A 557 15.02 -8.22 23.09
C GLY A 557 13.77 -8.01 22.24
N VAL A 558 12.72 -7.52 22.92
CA VAL A 558 11.41 -7.23 22.33
C VAL A 558 11.14 -5.75 22.57
N ILE A 559 11.11 -5.01 21.46
CA ILE A 559 11.16 -3.53 21.30
C ILE A 559 12.56 -2.98 21.08
#